data_AF-A0A1H9CZ46-F1
#
_entry.id   AF-A0A1H9CZ46-F1
#
_cell.length_a   1.000
_cell.length_b   1.000
_cell.length_c   1.000
_cell.angle_alpha   90.00
_cell.angle_beta   90.00
_cell.angle_gamma   90.00
#
_symmetry.space_group_name_H-M   'P 1'
#
loop_
_entity.id
_entity.type
_entity.pdbx_description
1 polymer ?
#
loop_
_entity_poly.entity_id
_entity_poly.type
_entity_poly.pdbx_seq_one_letter_code
_entity_poly.pdbx_strand_id
1 'polypeptide(L)'
;MDTKFFNNWFKGLNDGLEKMGTEECSRLFSKCAQQCACDALKYFYRDLFSECNGNLDKFFLQVNEQKELAGKVIESGKVYELIFTKCGCPLYTEAEIKSSKLCECSRQSMIYVFQTLVPDRKFKIECIETILSGNSRCCYRIIFD
;
A
#
# COMPACT_ATOMS: atom_id res chain seq x y z
N MET A 1 -1.84 6.07 -28.02
CA MET A 1 -0.48 5.84 -27.46
C MET A 1 0.03 4.52 -27.99
N ASP A 2 1.32 4.39 -28.27
CA ASP A 2 1.90 3.14 -28.78
C ASP A 2 2.02 2.11 -27.65
N THR A 3 1.09 1.15 -27.60
CA THR A 3 1.05 0.07 -26.60
C THR A 3 2.34 -0.75 -26.60
N LYS A 4 3.00 -0.91 -27.75
CA LYS A 4 4.25 -1.67 -27.85
C LYS A 4 5.39 -0.96 -27.11
N PHE A 5 5.45 0.36 -27.21
CA PHE A 5 6.41 1.17 -26.47
C PHE A 5 6.25 0.97 -24.95
N PHE A 6 5.03 1.12 -24.42
CA PHE A 6 4.78 1.00 -22.98
C PHE A 6 5.07 -0.41 -22.46
N ASN A 7 4.66 -1.45 -23.17
CA ASN A 7 4.95 -2.83 -22.77
C ASN A 7 6.46 -3.09 -22.67
N ASN A 8 7.23 -2.62 -23.66
CA ASN A 8 8.69 -2.73 -23.62
C ASN A 8 9.29 -1.90 -22.48
N TRP A 9 8.76 -0.70 -22.25
CA TRP A 9 9.22 0.18 -21.18
C TRP A 9 8.95 -0.43 -19.80
N PHE A 10 7.75 -0.97 -19.55
CA PHE A 10 7.41 -1.63 -18.29
C PHE A 10 8.20 -2.91 -18.05
N LYS A 11 8.53 -3.66 -19.11
CA LYS A 11 9.47 -4.79 -18.99
C LYS A 11 10.84 -4.32 -18.50
N GLY A 12 11.38 -3.25 -19.09
CA GLY A 12 12.64 -2.65 -18.64
C GLY A 12 12.57 -2.14 -17.20
N LEU A 13 11.44 -1.54 -16.81
CA LEU A 13 11.19 -1.15 -15.42
C LEU A 13 11.21 -2.37 -14.49
N ASN A 14 10.50 -3.45 -14.83
CA ASN A 14 10.48 -4.69 -14.04
C ASN A 14 11.90 -5.25 -13.83
N ASP A 15 12.71 -5.32 -14.90
CA ASP A 15 14.09 -5.79 -14.83
C ASP A 15 14.98 -4.86 -13.97
N GLY A 16 14.70 -3.56 -14.01
CA GLY A 16 15.36 -2.57 -13.15
C GLY A 16 14.99 -2.76 -11.68
N LEU A 17 13.71 -2.95 -11.37
CA LEU A 17 13.23 -3.20 -10.01
C LEU A 17 13.94 -4.39 -9.39
N GLU A 18 14.06 -5.52 -10.09
CA GLU A 18 14.77 -6.72 -9.60
C GLU A 18 16.20 -6.45 -9.12
N LYS A 19 16.86 -5.40 -9.66
CA LYS A 19 18.23 -5.01 -9.30
C LYS A 19 18.33 -3.90 -8.25
N MET A 20 17.26 -3.17 -7.99
CA MET A 20 17.27 -2.04 -7.05
C MET A 20 17.36 -2.47 -5.58
N GLY A 21 18.08 -1.70 -4.77
CA GLY A 21 18.02 -1.80 -3.32
C GLY A 21 16.72 -1.25 -2.73
N THR A 22 16.45 -1.55 -1.45
CA THR A 22 15.23 -1.11 -0.75
C THR A 22 15.09 0.41 -0.74
N GLU A 23 16.17 1.15 -0.46
CA GLU A 23 16.13 2.63 -0.42
C GLU A 23 15.86 3.24 -1.79
N GLU A 24 16.39 2.63 -2.86
CA GLU A 24 16.18 3.07 -4.23
C GLU A 24 14.74 2.85 -4.66
N CYS A 25 14.16 1.68 -4.35
CA CYS A 25 12.74 1.41 -4.56
C CYS A 25 11.85 2.39 -3.79
N SER A 26 12.16 2.64 -2.52
CA SER A 26 11.43 3.60 -1.68
C SER A 26 11.45 5.00 -2.30
N ARG A 27 12.63 5.46 -2.76
CA ARG A 27 12.78 6.76 -3.42
C ARG A 27 11.97 6.86 -4.70
N LEU A 28 12.06 5.84 -5.57
CA LEU A 28 11.29 5.77 -6.82
C LEU A 28 9.78 5.84 -6.55
N PHE A 29 9.30 4.99 -5.64
CA PHE A 29 7.86 4.83 -5.44
C PHE A 29 7.23 5.88 -4.53
N SER A 30 7.98 6.63 -3.72
CA SER A 30 7.42 7.65 -2.82
C SER A 30 6.45 8.61 -3.52
N LYS A 31 6.84 9.18 -4.66
CA LYS A 31 6.01 10.09 -5.45
C LYS A 31 4.95 9.37 -6.29
N CYS A 32 5.30 8.23 -6.88
CA CYS A 32 4.33 7.41 -7.61
C CYS A 32 3.17 6.99 -6.70
N ALA A 33 3.47 6.59 -5.47
CA ALA A 33 2.51 6.17 -4.48
C ALA A 33 1.65 7.34 -4.00
N GLN A 34 2.22 8.52 -3.77
CA GLN A 34 1.43 9.72 -3.45
C GLN A 34 0.41 10.05 -4.54
N GLN A 35 0.79 9.90 -5.81
CA GLN A 35 -0.10 10.18 -6.94
C GLN A 35 -1.11 9.05 -7.20
N CYS A 36 -0.69 7.80 -7.02
CA CYS A 36 -1.52 6.59 -7.19
C CYS A 36 -2.50 6.38 -6.03
N ALA A 37 -2.11 6.78 -4.81
CA ALA A 37 -2.98 7.05 -3.67
C ALA A 37 -3.81 8.30 -3.98
N CYS A 38 -4.51 8.25 -5.11
CA CYS A 38 -5.34 9.31 -5.62
C CYS A 38 -6.40 9.64 -4.57
N ASP A 39 -6.94 10.84 -4.70
CA ASP A 39 -7.98 11.41 -3.88
C ASP A 39 -9.06 10.39 -3.47
N ALA A 40 -9.50 9.48 -4.35
CA ALA A 40 -10.51 8.48 -4.02
C ALA A 40 -10.14 7.52 -2.87
N LEU A 41 -8.93 6.96 -2.85
CA LEU A 41 -8.50 6.04 -1.78
C LEU A 41 -8.20 6.81 -0.50
N LYS A 42 -7.59 8.00 -0.64
CA LYS A 42 -7.31 8.91 0.47
C LYS A 42 -8.61 9.38 1.14
N TYR A 43 -9.61 9.76 0.37
CA TYR A 43 -10.92 10.21 0.84
C TYR A 43 -11.66 9.05 1.49
N PHE A 44 -11.65 7.86 0.90
CA PHE A 44 -12.19 6.66 1.54
C PHE A 44 -11.63 6.46 2.96
N TYR A 45 -10.29 6.43 3.12
CA TYR A 45 -9.70 6.23 4.45
C TYR A 45 -9.92 7.41 5.39
N ARG A 46 -9.90 8.66 4.88
CA ARG A 46 -10.16 9.84 5.70
C ARG A 46 -11.58 9.88 6.22
N ASP A 47 -12.55 9.62 5.36
CA ASP A 47 -13.96 9.69 5.71
C ASP A 47 -14.28 8.57 6.71
N LEU A 48 -13.77 7.34 6.46
CA LEU A 48 -13.86 6.22 7.40
C LEU A 48 -13.21 6.53 8.76
N PHE A 49 -12.03 7.16 8.76
CA PHE A 49 -11.34 7.54 9.98
C PHE A 49 -12.11 8.64 10.75
N SER A 50 -12.73 9.57 10.04
CA SER A 50 -13.60 10.60 10.61
C SER A 50 -14.86 10.00 11.23
N GLU A 51 -15.52 9.04 10.58
CA GLU A 51 -16.66 8.30 11.12
C GLU A 51 -16.30 7.52 12.40
N CYS A 52 -15.05 7.09 12.48
CA CYS A 52 -14.48 6.45 13.66
C CYS A 52 -14.03 7.45 14.76
N ASN A 53 -14.32 8.75 14.61
CA ASN A 53 -13.88 9.83 15.50
C ASN A 53 -12.37 9.82 15.75
N GLY A 54 -11.58 9.51 14.73
CA GLY A 54 -10.12 9.43 14.82
C GLY A 54 -9.59 8.24 15.64
N ASN A 55 -10.43 7.27 15.99
CA ASN A 55 -10.02 6.09 16.73
C ASN A 55 -9.47 5.02 15.78
N LEU A 56 -8.19 4.67 15.92
CA LEU A 56 -7.50 3.69 15.06
C LEU A 56 -8.06 2.27 15.22
N ASP A 57 -8.37 1.81 16.44
CA ASP A 57 -8.96 0.48 16.65
C ASP A 57 -10.28 0.34 15.89
N LYS A 58 -11.17 1.32 16.04
CA LYS A 58 -12.44 1.35 15.31
C LYS A 58 -12.23 1.39 13.81
N PHE A 59 -11.32 2.25 13.34
CA PHE A 59 -10.98 2.35 11.93
C PHE A 59 -10.55 1.00 11.35
N PHE A 60 -9.60 0.30 11.96
CA PHE A 60 -9.13 -1.00 11.48
C PHE A 60 -10.20 -2.10 11.57
N LEU A 61 -11.12 -2.02 12.53
CA LEU A 61 -12.27 -2.92 12.57
C LEU A 61 -13.28 -2.62 11.45
N GLN A 62 -13.56 -1.35 11.18
CA GLN A 62 -14.56 -0.91 10.20
C GLN A 62 -14.11 -1.09 8.75
N VAL A 63 -12.79 -1.09 8.51
CA VAL A 63 -12.21 -1.49 7.22
C VAL A 63 -12.68 -2.88 6.76
N ASN A 64 -13.04 -3.79 7.67
CA ASN A 64 -13.50 -5.14 7.32
C ASN A 64 -14.86 -5.20 6.60
N GLU A 65 -15.58 -4.09 6.52
CA GLU A 65 -16.81 -4.01 5.71
C GLU A 65 -16.52 -4.01 4.20
N GLN A 66 -15.26 -3.85 3.81
CA GLN A 66 -14.82 -3.86 2.42
C GLN A 66 -14.49 -5.30 1.96
N LYS A 67 -14.92 -5.66 0.73
CA LYS A 67 -14.79 -7.03 0.22
C LYS A 67 -13.34 -7.51 0.02
N GLU A 68 -12.43 -6.62 -0.36
CA GLU A 68 -11.06 -6.97 -0.75
C GLU A 68 -9.99 -6.47 0.24
N LEU A 69 -10.44 -5.90 1.35
CA LEU A 69 -9.60 -5.24 2.33
C LEU A 69 -10.05 -5.63 3.74
N ALA A 70 -9.12 -6.05 4.57
CA ALA A 70 -9.38 -6.39 5.96
C ALA A 70 -8.38 -5.66 6.88
N GLY A 71 -8.85 -5.27 8.05
CA GLY A 71 -8.05 -4.68 9.11
C GLY A 71 -8.06 -5.55 10.37
N LYS A 72 -6.92 -5.62 11.04
CA LYS A 72 -6.80 -6.29 12.33
C LYS A 72 -6.16 -5.38 13.36
N VAL A 73 -6.69 -5.43 14.56
CA VAL A 73 -6.05 -4.87 15.75
C VAL A 73 -5.21 -5.99 16.38
N ILE A 74 -3.89 -5.82 16.38
CA ILE A 74 -2.96 -6.77 17.01
C ILE A 74 -2.67 -6.33 18.44
N GLU A 75 -2.46 -5.02 18.63
CA GLU A 75 -2.33 -4.36 19.94
C GLU A 75 -3.06 -3.02 19.88
N SER A 76 -4.11 -2.88 20.70
CA SER A 76 -4.95 -1.68 20.77
C SER A 76 -4.12 -0.41 20.90
N GLY A 77 -4.40 0.59 20.07
CA GLY A 77 -3.68 1.87 20.07
C GLY A 77 -2.31 1.85 19.38
N LYS A 78 -1.74 0.67 19.06
CA LYS A 78 -0.31 0.56 18.72
C LYS A 78 0.02 -0.27 17.49
N VAL A 79 -0.50 -1.50 17.36
CA VAL A 79 -0.12 -2.42 16.27
C VAL A 79 -1.34 -2.91 15.52
N TYR A 80 -1.31 -2.72 14.21
CA TYR A 80 -2.40 -3.08 13.32
C TYR A 80 -1.88 -3.77 12.06
N GLU A 81 -2.74 -4.55 11.43
CA GLU A 81 -2.48 -5.11 10.10
C GLU A 81 -3.54 -4.67 9.11
N LEU A 82 -3.09 -4.31 7.91
CA LEU A 82 -3.94 -4.05 6.75
C LEU A 82 -3.67 -5.13 5.71
N ILE A 83 -4.73 -5.84 5.32
CA ILE A 83 -4.66 -7.07 4.52
C ILE A 83 -5.46 -6.90 3.25
N PHE A 84 -4.82 -7.14 2.10
CA PHE A 84 -5.43 -7.07 0.78
C PHE A 84 -5.53 -8.48 0.22
N THR A 85 -6.74 -8.95 -0.08
CA THR A 85 -6.96 -10.30 -0.63
C THR A 85 -6.70 -10.36 -2.13
N LYS A 86 -6.53 -9.21 -2.78
CA LYS A 86 -6.24 -9.09 -4.20
C LYS A 86 -5.33 -7.88 -4.47
N CYS A 87 -4.48 -7.98 -5.49
CA CYS A 87 -3.72 -6.84 -6.00
C CYS A 87 -4.51 -6.15 -7.12
N GLY A 88 -4.94 -4.90 -6.87
CA GLY A 88 -5.64 -4.06 -7.85
C GLY A 88 -4.74 -3.09 -8.62
N CYS A 89 -3.41 -3.23 -8.54
CA CYS A 89 -2.48 -2.28 -9.16
C CYS A 89 -2.43 -2.48 -10.69
N PRO A 90 -2.71 -1.46 -11.52
CA PRO A 90 -2.63 -1.57 -12.97
C PRO A 90 -1.25 -1.96 -13.49
N LEU A 91 -0.19 -1.60 -12.77
CA LEU A 91 1.17 -2.03 -13.13
C LEU A 91 1.35 -3.55 -13.05
N TYR A 92 0.58 -4.21 -12.18
CA TYR A 92 0.54 -5.67 -12.08
C TYR A 92 -0.51 -6.27 -13.02
N THR A 93 -1.75 -5.75 -13.00
CA THR A 93 -2.89 -6.36 -13.70
C THR A 93 -2.93 -6.10 -15.20
N GLU A 94 -2.32 -5.01 -15.67
CA GLU A 94 -2.36 -4.59 -17.08
C GLU A 94 -0.95 -4.51 -17.70
N ALA A 95 0.05 -4.06 -16.95
CA ALA A 95 1.42 -3.91 -17.44
C ALA A 95 2.36 -5.09 -17.13
N GLU A 96 1.85 -6.15 -16.50
CA GLU A 96 2.56 -7.41 -16.19
C GLU A 96 3.88 -7.25 -15.40
N ILE A 97 4.03 -6.21 -14.59
CA ILE A 97 5.15 -6.10 -13.64
C ILE A 97 4.94 -7.13 -12.53
N LYS A 98 5.86 -8.09 -12.42
CA LYS A 98 5.78 -9.21 -11.47
C LYS A 98 6.77 -9.09 -10.31
N SER A 99 7.68 -8.12 -10.36
CA SER A 99 8.61 -7.86 -9.27
C SER A 99 7.89 -7.60 -7.95
N SER A 100 8.22 -8.34 -6.90
CA SER A 100 7.67 -8.10 -5.55
C SER A 100 8.05 -6.74 -4.99
N LYS A 101 9.11 -6.11 -5.51
CA LYS A 101 9.53 -4.76 -5.15
C LYS A 101 8.52 -3.69 -5.58
N LEU A 102 7.61 -3.99 -6.51
CA LEU A 102 6.47 -3.12 -6.81
C LEU A 102 5.61 -2.85 -5.57
N CYS A 103 5.52 -3.80 -4.63
CA CYS A 103 4.75 -3.67 -3.40
C CYS A 103 5.26 -2.55 -2.47
N GLU A 104 6.50 -2.07 -2.67
CA GLU A 104 6.98 -0.86 -2.01
C GLU A 104 6.10 0.36 -2.33
N CYS A 105 5.51 0.43 -3.53
CA CYS A 105 4.53 1.46 -3.88
C CYS A 105 3.31 1.42 -2.97
N SER A 106 2.80 0.23 -2.65
CA SER A 106 1.68 0.08 -1.71
C SER A 106 2.07 0.51 -0.30
N ARG A 107 3.28 0.18 0.16
CA ARG A 107 3.80 0.60 1.46
C ARG A 107 3.92 2.13 1.55
N GLN A 108 4.47 2.77 0.53
CA GLN A 108 4.57 4.23 0.43
C GLN A 108 3.20 4.91 0.38
N SER A 109 2.21 4.29 -0.29
CA SER A 109 0.84 4.78 -0.30
C SER A 109 0.24 4.80 1.10
N MET A 110 0.46 3.74 1.89
CA MET A 110 -0.01 3.71 3.28
C MET A 110 0.71 4.74 4.14
N ILE A 111 2.03 4.91 3.97
CA ILE A 111 2.78 5.96 4.67
C ILE A 111 2.13 7.32 4.42
N TYR A 112 1.86 7.66 3.15
CA TYR A 112 1.22 8.92 2.80
C TYR A 112 -0.17 9.08 3.43
N VAL A 113 -0.99 8.02 3.39
CA VAL A 113 -2.32 8.01 4.01
C VAL A 113 -2.22 8.24 5.52
N PHE A 114 -1.45 7.43 6.24
CA PHE A 114 -1.36 7.55 7.71
C PHE A 114 -0.66 8.83 8.17
N GLN A 115 0.32 9.36 7.42
CA GLN A 115 0.87 10.70 7.67
C GLN A 115 -0.19 11.79 7.55
N THR A 116 -1.19 11.60 6.68
CA THR A 116 -2.30 12.55 6.54
C THR A 116 -3.34 12.38 7.65
N LEU A 117 -3.67 11.14 8.03
CA LEU A 117 -4.72 10.85 9.01
C LEU A 117 -4.29 11.18 10.45
N VAL A 118 -3.05 10.89 10.78
CA VAL A 118 -2.50 11.02 12.14
C VAL A 118 -1.14 11.72 12.11
N PRO A 119 -1.10 13.00 11.69
CA PRO A 119 0.15 13.74 11.44
C PRO A 119 1.06 13.86 12.67
N ASP A 120 0.47 13.84 13.87
CA ASP A 120 1.20 14.01 15.12
C ASP A 120 1.73 12.68 15.71
N ARG A 121 1.44 11.54 15.06
CA ARG A 121 1.92 10.23 15.51
C ARG A 121 3.08 9.74 14.66
N LYS A 122 4.09 9.22 15.34
CA LYS A 122 5.17 8.46 14.70
C LYS A 122 4.72 7.02 14.50
N PHE A 123 5.10 6.46 13.35
CA PHE A 123 4.83 5.09 13.02
C PHE A 123 5.82 4.55 12.00
N LYS A 124 5.87 3.22 11.89
CA LYS A 124 6.51 2.49 10.80
C LYS A 124 5.53 1.52 10.15
N ILE A 125 5.77 1.21 8.88
CA ILE A 125 5.00 0.21 8.14
C ILE A 125 5.96 -0.86 7.63
N GLU A 126 5.70 -2.10 8.02
CA GLU A 126 6.43 -3.29 7.61
C GLU A 126 5.61 -4.08 6.58
N CYS A 127 6.27 -4.54 5.52
CA CYS A 127 5.68 -5.44 4.55
C CYS A 127 5.90 -6.88 5.01
N ILE A 128 4.83 -7.58 5.43
CA ILE A 128 4.92 -8.92 6.01
C ILE A 128 4.88 -10.00 4.93
N GLU A 129 3.94 -9.86 3.99
CA GLU A 129 3.78 -10.78 2.86
C GLU A 129 3.12 -10.05 1.70
N THR A 130 3.35 -10.53 0.48
CA THR A 130 2.72 -9.98 -0.72
C THR A 130 2.36 -11.06 -1.72
N ILE A 131 1.32 -10.77 -2.52
CA ILE A 131 0.90 -11.60 -3.65
C ILE A 131 2.03 -11.72 -4.68
N LEU A 132 2.75 -10.64 -4.96
CA LEU A 132 3.87 -10.65 -5.91
C LEU A 132 5.09 -11.42 -5.38
N SER A 133 5.16 -11.70 -4.08
CA SER A 133 6.13 -12.63 -3.48
C SER A 133 5.63 -14.09 -3.45
N GLY A 134 4.48 -14.39 -4.08
CA GLY A 134 3.90 -15.74 -4.16
C GLY A 134 2.91 -16.10 -3.06
N ASN A 135 2.47 -15.15 -2.23
CA ASN A 135 1.48 -15.41 -1.18
C ASN A 135 0.04 -15.25 -1.70
N SER A 136 -0.94 -15.70 -0.92
CA SER A 136 -2.37 -15.57 -1.27
C SER A 136 -2.93 -14.17 -1.03
N ARG A 137 -2.20 -13.30 -0.33
CA ARG A 137 -2.62 -11.96 0.07
C ARG A 137 -1.42 -11.05 0.30
N CYS A 138 -1.67 -9.75 0.39
CA CYS A 138 -0.70 -8.80 0.92
C CYS A 138 -1.05 -8.46 2.37
N CYS A 139 -0.05 -8.37 3.24
CA CYS A 139 -0.22 -7.92 4.62
C CYS A 139 0.85 -6.88 4.95
N TYR A 140 0.40 -5.75 5.46
CA TYR A 140 1.25 -4.67 5.94
C TYR A 140 0.94 -4.43 7.40
N ARG A 141 1.98 -4.35 8.22
CA ARG A 141 1.87 -4.09 9.66
C ARG A 141 2.23 -2.65 9.94
N ILE A 142 1.29 -1.93 10.55
CA ILE A 142 1.45 -0.54 10.97
C ILE A 142 1.71 -0.54 12.47
N ILE A 143 2.84 0.02 12.88
CA ILE A 143 3.29 0.06 14.27
C ILE A 143 3.45 1.53 14.63
N PHE A 144 2.61 2.02 15.53
CA PHE A 144 2.72 3.35 16.11
C PHE A 144 3.58 3.33 17.37
N ASP A 145 4.29 4.43 17.59
CA ASP A 145 5.01 4.70 18.85
C ASP A 145 4.03 4.98 20.00
#